data_AF-A0A3C0G724-F1
#
_entry.id   AF-A0A3C0G724-F1
#
_cell.length_a   1.000
_cell.length_b   1.000
_cell.length_c   1.000
_cell.angle_alpha   90.00
_cell.angle_beta   90.00
_cell.angle_gamma   90.00
#
_symmetry.space_group_name_H-M   'P 1'
#
loop_
_entity.id
_entity.type
_entity.pdbx_description
1 polymer ?
#
loop_
_entity_poly.entity_id
_entity_poly.type
_entity_poly.pdbx_seq_one_letter_code
_entity_poly.pdbx_strand_id
1 'polypeptide(L)'
;IFKNALRAPFNTMANNAGINPEVAALKIDDCKNFEGINFSTGAKADLLREGIIDPAKVTRCALKNAVSVAGTLLLTNHSIVES
;
A
#
# COMPACT_ATOMS: atom_id res chain seq x y z
N ILE A 1 -12.93 -1.94 8.44
CA ILE A 1 -12.87 -1.67 6.98
C ILE A 1 -11.69 -0.77 6.63
N PHE A 2 -11.61 0.46 7.15
CA PHE A 2 -10.52 1.41 6.84
C PHE A 2 -9.10 0.87 7.09
N LYS A 3 -8.84 0.25 8.26
CA LYS A 3 -7.55 -0.41 8.56
C LYS A 3 -7.18 -1.52 7.55
N ASN A 4 -8.15 -2.29 7.10
CA ASN A 4 -7.93 -3.35 6.11
C ASN A 4 -7.68 -2.76 4.72
N ALA A 5 -8.33 -1.64 4.39
CA ALA A 5 -8.13 -0.94 3.13
C ALA A 5 -6.71 -0.38 2.98
N LEU A 6 -6.01 -0.08 4.09
CA LEU A 6 -4.61 0.34 4.08
C LEU A 6 -3.63 -0.82 3.83
N ARG A 7 -4.03 -2.08 4.09
CA ARG A 7 -3.18 -3.26 3.80
C ARG A 7 -3.06 -3.54 2.31
N ALA A 8 -4.12 -3.30 1.54
CA ALA A 8 -4.11 -3.52 0.09
C ALA A 8 -3.00 -2.73 -0.64
N PRO A 9 -2.90 -1.39 -0.52
CA PRO A 9 -1.85 -0.63 -1.19
C PRO A 9 -0.45 -0.97 -0.65
N PHE A 10 -0.34 -1.26 0.65
CA PHE A 10 0.91 -1.72 1.25
C PHE A 10 1.39 -3.04 0.62
N ASN A 11 0.51 -4.02 0.48
CA ASN A 11 0.81 -5.30 -0.15
C ASN A 11 1.18 -5.13 -1.62
N THR A 12 0.50 -4.24 -2.34
CA THR A 12 0.83 -3.93 -3.74
C THR A 12 2.23 -3.35 -3.86
N MET A 13 2.62 -2.42 -2.97
CA MET A 13 3.98 -1.87 -2.96
C MET A 13 5.03 -2.95 -2.66
N ALA A 14 4.78 -3.79 -1.65
CA ALA A 14 5.67 -4.90 -1.29
C ALA A 14 5.83 -5.90 -2.45
N ASN A 15 4.73 -6.30 -3.09
CA ASN A 15 4.75 -7.19 -4.25
C ASN A 15 5.48 -6.58 -5.45
N ASN A 16 5.26 -5.29 -5.74
CA ASN A 16 5.96 -4.59 -6.83
C ASN A 16 7.47 -4.50 -6.57
N ALA A 17 7.88 -4.47 -5.30
CA ALA A 17 9.26 -4.52 -4.87
C ALA A 17 9.84 -5.94 -4.81
N GLY A 18 9.04 -6.99 -5.07
CA GLY A 18 9.45 -8.38 -4.92
C GLY A 18 9.66 -8.81 -3.45
N ILE A 19 9.12 -8.05 -2.50
CA ILE A 19 9.25 -8.30 -1.05
C ILE A 19 7.96 -8.94 -0.54
N ASN A 20 8.08 -9.97 0.28
CA ASN A 20 6.91 -10.57 0.92
C ASN A 20 6.21 -9.53 1.84
N PRO A 21 4.91 -9.25 1.63
CA PRO A 21 4.18 -8.24 2.40
C PRO A 21 4.14 -8.51 3.90
N GLU A 22 4.09 -9.77 4.34
CA GLU A 22 4.10 -10.10 5.76
C GLU A 22 5.44 -9.83 6.41
N VAL A 23 6.53 -10.15 5.71
CA VAL A 23 7.90 -9.84 6.16
C VAL A 23 8.11 -8.33 6.23
N ALA A 24 7.57 -7.59 5.27
CA ALA A 24 7.61 -6.13 5.28
C ALA A 24 6.79 -5.55 6.44
N ALA A 25 5.60 -6.09 6.72
CA ALA A 25 4.76 -5.65 7.82
C ALA A 25 5.44 -5.88 9.18
N LEU A 26 6.02 -7.06 9.40
CA LEU A 26 6.74 -7.39 10.64
C LEU A 26 7.91 -6.45 10.90
N LYS A 27 8.69 -6.17 9.85
CA LYS A 27 9.82 -5.25 9.93
C LYS A 27 9.37 -3.83 10.28
N ILE A 28 8.22 -3.36 9.80
CA ILE A 28 7.69 -2.02 10.13
C ILE A 28 7.11 -1.96 11.55
N ASP A 29 6.56 -3.05 12.06
CA ASP A 29 6.00 -3.11 13.42
C ASP A 29 7.06 -2.78 14.49
N ASP A 30 8.31 -3.12 14.21
CA ASP A 30 9.48 -2.82 15.05
C ASP A 30 10.09 -1.42 14.82
N CYS A 31 9.65 -0.68 13.80
CA CYS A 31 10.22 0.63 13.46
C CYS A 31 9.54 1.76 14.24
N LYS A 32 10.30 2.81 14.59
CA LYS A 32 9.77 4.01 15.27
C LYS A 32 10.01 5.27 14.46
N ASN A 33 9.09 6.22 14.58
CA ASN A 33 9.16 7.55 13.94
C ASN A 33 9.32 7.46 12.41
N PHE A 34 10.47 7.90 11.88
CA PHE A 34 10.78 7.95 10.46
C PHE A 34 11.49 6.68 9.95
N GLU A 35 11.74 5.71 10.82
CA GLU A 35 12.25 4.41 10.41
C GLU A 35 11.14 3.63 9.69
N GLY A 36 11.51 2.99 8.59
CA GLY A 36 10.61 2.15 7.82
C GLY A 36 11.40 1.20 6.94
N ILE A 37 10.77 0.72 5.88
CA ILE A 37 11.42 -0.15 4.89
C ILE A 37 11.57 0.61 3.59
N ASN A 38 12.78 0.64 3.07
CA ASN A 38 13.01 1.04 1.70
C ASN A 38 12.61 -0.13 0.78
N PHE A 39 11.53 0.04 0.03
CA PHE A 39 11.04 -0.98 -0.90
C PHE A 39 11.97 -1.24 -2.08
N SER A 40 12.90 -0.34 -2.41
CA SER A 40 13.91 -0.58 -3.45
C SER A 40 15.04 -1.52 -2.98
N THR A 41 15.33 -1.58 -1.69
CA THR A 41 16.45 -2.36 -1.12
C THR A 41 15.99 -3.47 -0.18
N GLY A 42 14.76 -3.42 0.32
CA GLY A 42 14.20 -4.34 1.31
C GLY A 42 14.77 -4.23 2.72
N ALA A 43 15.62 -3.23 2.95
CA ALA A 43 16.27 -2.95 4.22
C ALA A 43 15.48 -1.94 5.07
N LYS A 44 15.67 -2.02 6.39
CA LYS A 44 15.22 -0.96 7.29
C LYS A 44 16.06 0.28 7.05
N ALA A 45 15.42 1.43 6.89
CA ALA A 45 16.08 2.71 6.66
C ALA A 45 15.27 3.85 7.27
N ASP A 46 15.96 4.95 7.59
CA ASP A 46 15.30 6.22 7.90
C ASP A 46 14.77 6.81 6.59
N LEU A 47 13.45 6.69 6.39
CA LEU A 47 12.78 7.11 5.16
C LEU A 47 12.88 8.62 4.93
N LEU A 48 13.00 9.41 6.00
CA LEU A 48 13.16 10.85 5.90
C LEU A 48 14.56 11.21 5.42
N ARG A 49 15.60 10.56 5.97
CA ARG A 49 17.00 10.78 5.56
C ARG A 49 17.30 10.26 4.17
N GLU A 50 16.67 9.15 3.76
CA GLU A 50 16.80 8.62 2.40
C GLU A 50 15.95 9.38 1.37
N GLY A 51 15.18 10.40 1.78
CA GLY A 51 14.35 11.20 0.88
C GLY A 51 13.12 10.45 0.35
N ILE A 52 12.76 9.33 0.98
CA ILE A 52 11.61 8.50 0.64
C ILE A 52 10.36 9.10 1.29
N ILE A 53 9.92 10.24 0.75
CA ILE A 53 8.70 10.98 1.16
C ILE A 53 7.48 10.51 0.35
N ASP A 54 7.72 9.97 -0.85
CA ASP A 54 6.70 9.60 -1.83
C ASP A 54 5.80 8.37 -1.49
N PRO A 55 6.07 7.50 -0.49
CA PRO A 55 5.14 6.40 -0.16
C PRO A 55 3.75 6.88 0.23
N ALA A 56 3.65 8.06 0.86
CA ALA A 56 2.37 8.65 1.24
C ALA A 56 1.52 9.02 0.01
N LYS A 57 2.15 9.48 -1.08
CA LYS A 57 1.47 9.82 -2.33
C LYS A 57 0.99 8.56 -3.05
N VAL A 58 1.84 7.53 -3.14
CA VAL A 58 1.48 6.23 -3.75
C VAL A 58 0.38 5.55 -2.93
N THR A 59 0.52 5.49 -1.61
CA THR A 59 -0.48 4.88 -0.72
C THR A 59 -1.82 5.62 -0.79
N ARG A 60 -1.80 6.97 -0.82
CA ARG A 60 -3.02 7.78 -0.95
C ARG A 60 -3.68 7.61 -2.31
N CYS A 61 -2.92 7.59 -3.40
CA CYS A 61 -3.46 7.35 -4.74
C CYS A 61 -4.03 5.94 -4.86
N ALA A 62 -3.32 4.92 -4.37
CA ALA A 62 -3.77 3.54 -4.38
C ALA A 62 -5.03 3.34 -3.52
N LEU A 63 -5.12 3.98 -2.34
CA LEU A 63 -6.33 3.97 -1.52
C LEU A 63 -7.51 4.67 -2.22
N LYS A 64 -7.29 5.85 -2.81
CA LYS A 64 -8.32 6.55 -3.58
C LYS A 64 -8.83 5.70 -4.75
N ASN A 65 -7.94 5.07 -5.49
CA ASN A 65 -8.29 4.21 -6.61
C ASN A 65 -9.07 2.98 -6.12
N ALA A 66 -8.63 2.34 -5.04
CA ALA A 66 -9.33 1.19 -4.44
C ALA A 66 -10.72 1.56 -3.91
N VAL A 67 -10.86 2.71 -3.24
CA VAL A 67 -12.17 3.21 -2.77
C VAL A 67 -13.08 3.59 -3.93
N SER A 68 -12.54 4.20 -4.99
CA SER A 68 -13.31 4.53 -6.20
C SER A 68 -13.86 3.27 -6.86
N VAL A 69 -13.02 2.25 -7.08
CA VAL A 69 -13.43 0.98 -7.70
C VAL A 69 -14.39 0.20 -6.80
N ALA A 70 -14.12 0.12 -5.49
CA ALA A 70 -15.01 -0.56 -4.55
C ALA A 70 -16.36 0.16 -4.40
N GLY A 71 -16.37 1.50 -4.43
CA GLY A 71 -17.59 2.30 -4.40
C GLY A 71 -18.46 2.05 -5.63
N THR A 72 -17.86 2.04 -6.82
CA THR A 72 -18.56 1.68 -8.06
C THR A 72 -19.09 0.25 -7.99
N LEU A 73 -18.27 -0.72 -7.57
CA LEU A 73 -18.68 -2.12 -7.49
C LEU A 73 -19.82 -2.37 -6.50
N LEU A 74 -19.80 -1.71 -5.33
CA LEU A 74 -20.84 -1.86 -4.30
C LEU A 74 -22.17 -1.19 -4.66
N LEU A 75 -22.13 -0.07 -5.40
CA LEU A 75 -23.33 0.64 -5.85
C LEU A 75 -23.90 0.09 -7.17
N THR A 76 -23.16 -0.76 -7.88
CA THR A 76 -23.60 -1.36 -9.15
C THR A 76 -24.41 -2.62 -8.88
N ASN A 77 -25.73 -2.51 -9.02
CA ASN A 77 -26.67 -3.64 -8.90
C ASN A 77 -26.85 -4.45 -10.20
N HIS A 78 -26.22 -4.03 -11.31
CA HIS A 78 -26.30 -4.72 -12.61
C HIS A 78 -25.03 -4.47 -13.43
N SER A 79 -24.37 -5.54 -13.88
CA SER A 79 -23.26 -5.47 -14.83
C SER A 79 -23.77 -5.96 -16.20
N ILE A 80 -23.58 -5.16 -17.25
CA ILE A 80 -23.86 -5.58 -18.63
C ILE A 80 -22.55 -6.13 -19.16
N VAL A 81 -22.52 -7.43 -19.45
CA VAL A 81 -21.41 -8.09 -20.15
C VAL A 81 -21.86 -8.26 -21.59
N GLU A 82 -21.38 -7.40 -22.49
CA GLU A 82 -21.47 -7.69 -23.93
C GLU A 82 -20.42 -8.76 -24.26
N SER A 83 -20.88 -9.84 -24.91
CA SER A 83 -20.07 -10.96 -25.38
C SER A 83 -19.55 -10.72 -26.79
#